data_AF-A0A812T7H9-F1
#
_entry.id   AF-A0A812T7H9-F1
#
_cell.length_a   1.000
_cell.length_b   1.000
_cell.length_c   1.000
_cell.angle_alpha   90.00
_cell.angle_beta   90.00
_cell.angle_gamma   90.00
#
_symmetry.space_group_name_H-M   'P 1'
#
loop_
_entity.id
_entity.type
_entity.pdbx_description
1 polymer ?
#
loop_
_entity_poly.entity_id
_entity_poly.type
_entity_poly.pdbx_seq_one_letter_code
_entity_poly.pdbx_strand_id
1 'polypeptide(L)'
;MAAEPVLSVCSMVSGAVVAELDDAAFKALCARPGGGLRCLAGHLHAATGCPRFRQRLFAEGTLITDESDLSLPCSLQLVLLPLCTATSKQREEVGKAILLQKADLVEDLLWQCHDPNMVVPHGRSALHALTVAALSGSRGCLSLLLEA
;
A
#
# COMPACT_ATOMS: atom_id res chain seq x y z
N MET A 1 -6.20 21.54 26.84
CA MET A 1 -5.43 22.02 25.66
C MET A 1 -5.42 20.89 24.67
N ALA A 2 -6.13 21.02 23.55
CA ALA A 2 -6.02 20.05 22.46
C ALA A 2 -4.61 20.17 21.87
N ALA A 3 -3.90 19.06 21.73
CA ALA A 3 -2.61 19.04 21.05
C ALA A 3 -2.85 19.41 19.57
N GLU A 4 -2.10 20.36 19.04
CA GLU A 4 -2.20 20.69 17.62
C GLU A 4 -1.74 19.49 16.78
N PRO A 5 -2.48 19.10 15.73
CA PRO A 5 -2.08 17.98 14.90
C PRO A 5 -0.80 18.35 14.15
N VAL A 6 0.23 17.51 14.28
CA VAL A 6 1.50 17.69 13.56
C VAL A 6 1.41 17.15 12.13
N LEU A 7 0.47 16.25 11.87
CA LEU A 7 0.22 15.68 10.56
C LEU A 7 -1.28 15.67 10.28
N SER A 8 -1.69 16.31 9.20
CA SER A 8 -3.06 16.22 8.68
C SER A 8 -3.07 15.51 7.33
N VAL A 9 -4.03 14.62 7.12
CA VAL A 9 -4.22 13.94 5.83
C VAL A 9 -5.59 14.30 5.28
N CYS A 10 -5.61 14.91 4.10
CA CYS A 10 -6.83 15.39 3.44
C CYS A 10 -7.08 14.61 2.16
N SER A 11 -8.34 14.30 1.84
CA SER A 11 -8.70 13.75 0.54
C SER A 11 -8.46 14.80 -0.55
N MET A 12 -7.71 14.47 -1.61
CA MET A 12 -7.44 15.42 -2.70
C MET A 12 -8.71 15.78 -3.49
N VAL A 13 -9.69 14.90 -3.55
CA VAL A 13 -10.91 15.08 -4.36
C VAL A 13 -11.97 15.91 -3.62
N SER A 14 -12.10 15.72 -2.31
CA SER A 14 -13.16 16.35 -1.51
C SER A 14 -12.65 17.45 -0.56
N GLY A 15 -11.33 17.51 -0.31
CA GLY A 15 -10.75 18.35 0.74
C GLY A 15 -11.06 17.88 2.16
N ALA A 16 -11.81 16.79 2.34
CA ALA A 16 -12.18 16.29 3.65
C ALA A 16 -10.96 15.77 4.42
N VAL A 17 -10.89 16.08 5.71
CA VAL A 17 -9.87 15.54 6.61
C VAL A 17 -10.15 14.05 6.85
N VAL A 18 -9.20 13.21 6.46
CA VAL A 18 -9.25 11.74 6.59
C VAL A 18 -8.62 11.29 7.90
N ALA A 19 -7.53 11.94 8.30
CA ALA A 19 -6.85 11.65 9.56
C ALA A 19 -6.09 12.88 10.06
N GLU A 20 -6.04 13.03 11.38
CA GLU A 20 -5.19 14.00 12.08
C GLU A 20 -4.41 13.25 13.15
N LEU A 21 -3.11 13.47 13.19
CA LEU A 21 -2.19 12.80 14.10
C LEU A 21 -1.41 13.86 14.87
N ASP A 22 -1.41 13.73 16.19
CA ASP A 22 -0.52 14.50 17.06
C ASP A 22 0.89 13.90 17.09
N ASP A 23 1.84 14.62 17.69
CA ASP A 23 3.26 14.21 17.74
C ASP A 23 3.45 12.85 18.40
N ALA A 24 2.66 12.54 19.44
CA ALA A 24 2.73 11.28 20.14
C ALA A 24 2.23 10.12 19.26
N ALA A 25 1.11 10.30 18.57
CA ALA A 25 0.54 9.30 17.67
C ALA A 25 1.44 9.06 16.45
N PHE A 26 2.01 10.12 15.88
CA PHE A 26 2.95 9.99 14.76
C PHE A 26 4.23 9.25 15.18
N LYS A 27 4.82 9.61 16.32
CA LYS A 27 5.99 8.89 16.88
C LYS A 27 5.67 7.42 17.17
N ALA A 28 4.47 7.13 17.69
CA ALA A 28 4.02 5.76 17.91
C ALA A 28 3.89 4.96 16.61
N LEU A 29 3.45 5.58 15.51
CA LEU A 29 3.43 4.94 14.18
C LEU A 29 4.83 4.69 13.66
N CYS A 30 5.75 5.64 13.78
CA CYS A 30 7.14 5.49 13.35
C CYS A 30 7.92 4.45 14.16
N ALA A 31 7.57 4.25 15.44
CA ALA A 31 8.19 3.24 16.30
C ALA A 31 7.76 1.80 15.98
N ARG A 32 6.75 1.59 15.13
CA ARG A 32 6.27 0.26 14.76
C ARG A 32 7.18 -0.38 13.70
N PRO A 33 7.31 -1.72 13.73
CA PRO A 33 8.07 -2.44 12.71
C PRO A 33 7.42 -2.25 11.34
N GLY A 34 8.21 -1.77 10.37
CA GLY A 34 7.74 -1.47 9.01
C GLY A 34 7.76 0.02 8.63
N GLY A 35 8.07 0.92 9.56
CA GLY A 35 8.28 2.34 9.27
C GLY A 35 6.99 3.18 9.27
N GLY A 36 7.17 4.51 9.29
CA GLY A 36 6.10 5.47 9.51
C GLY A 36 5.04 5.50 8.42
N LEU A 37 5.43 5.48 7.14
CA LEU A 37 4.50 5.60 6.01
C LEU A 37 3.68 4.34 5.76
N ARG A 38 4.29 3.15 5.81
CA ARG A 38 3.56 1.88 5.84
C ARG A 38 2.53 1.84 6.99
N CYS A 39 2.91 2.28 8.18
CA CYS A 39 1.98 2.34 9.32
C CYS A 39 0.88 3.40 9.14
N LEU A 40 1.22 4.55 8.55
CA LEU A 40 0.25 5.59 8.20
C LEU A 40 -0.75 5.08 7.17
N ALA A 41 -0.30 4.38 6.12
CA ALA A 41 -1.18 3.79 5.11
C ALA A 41 -2.10 2.72 5.71
N GLY A 42 -1.61 1.94 6.69
CA GLY A 42 -2.43 1.03 7.48
C GLY A 42 -3.47 1.74 8.35
N HIS A 43 -3.12 2.88 8.95
CA HIS A 43 -4.06 3.72 9.69
C HIS A 43 -5.15 4.31 8.76
N LEU A 44 -4.74 4.80 7.59
CA LEU A 44 -5.65 5.31 6.56
C LEU A 44 -6.52 4.21 5.94
N HIS A 45 -6.03 2.97 5.88
CA HIS A 45 -6.84 1.83 5.46
C HIS A 45 -8.03 1.64 6.40
N ALA A 46 -7.83 1.72 7.72
CA ALA A 46 -8.92 1.63 8.68
C ALA A 46 -9.95 2.76 8.52
N ALA A 47 -9.51 3.96 8.11
CA ALA A 47 -10.39 5.11 7.90
C ALA A 47 -11.13 5.08 6.53
N THR A 48 -10.48 4.58 5.48
CA THR A 48 -10.96 4.67 4.09
C THR A 48 -11.45 3.34 3.51
N GLY A 49 -11.17 2.22 4.17
CA GLY A 49 -11.37 0.87 3.64
C GLY A 49 -10.47 0.52 2.46
N CYS A 50 -9.58 1.44 2.03
CA CYS A 50 -8.75 1.25 0.85
C CYS A 50 -7.37 0.70 1.24
N PRO A 51 -6.87 -0.38 0.63
CA PRO A 51 -5.58 -0.99 0.96
C PRO A 51 -4.42 -0.06 0.55
N ARG A 52 -3.25 -0.28 1.15
CA ARG A 52 -2.11 0.66 1.03
C ARG A 52 -1.67 0.90 -0.41
N PHE A 53 -1.73 -0.12 -1.26
CA PHE A 53 -1.22 -0.04 -2.64
C PHE A 53 -2.11 0.84 -3.53
N ARG A 54 -3.33 1.13 -3.07
CA ARG A 54 -4.26 2.05 -3.70
C ARG A 54 -4.20 3.46 -3.11
N GLN A 55 -3.37 3.68 -2.09
CA GLN A 55 -3.20 4.98 -1.47
C GLN A 55 -1.95 5.67 -2.03
N ARG A 56 -2.11 6.92 -2.44
CA ARG A 56 -1.00 7.81 -2.83
C ARG A 56 -1.03 9.03 -1.94
N LEU A 57 0.07 9.27 -1.25
CA LEU A 57 0.23 10.42 -0.36
C LEU A 57 1.11 11.45 -1.05
N PHE A 58 0.66 12.70 -1.07
CA PHE A 58 1.40 13.82 -1.63
C PHE A 58 1.63 14.89 -0.55
N ALA A 59 2.86 15.40 -0.44
CA ALA A 59 3.13 16.63 0.29
C ALA A 59 3.41 17.73 -0.73
N GLU A 60 2.64 18.81 -0.70
CA GLU A 60 2.82 19.95 -1.62
C GLU A 60 2.89 19.54 -3.11
N GLY A 61 2.10 18.52 -3.50
CA GLY A 61 2.09 17.99 -4.87
C GLY A 61 3.20 16.99 -5.21
N THR A 62 4.11 16.70 -4.28
CA THR A 62 5.18 15.71 -4.44
C THR A 62 4.76 14.37 -3.84
N LEU A 63 4.88 13.28 -4.61
CA LEU A 63 4.57 11.93 -4.12
C LEU A 63 5.55 11.52 -3.03
N ILE A 64 5.00 11.10 -1.90
CA ILE A 64 5.75 10.62 -0.74
C ILE A 64 5.85 9.10 -0.79
N THR A 65 7.06 8.59 -0.64
CA THR A 65 7.41 7.16 -0.58
C THR A 65 7.97 6.82 0.80
N ASP A 66 8.04 5.54 1.16
CA ASP A 66 8.55 5.10 2.47
C ASP A 66 9.94 5.65 2.83
N GLU A 67 10.75 6.03 1.84
CA GLU A 67 12.09 6.62 1.98
C GLU A 67 12.10 8.15 2.06
N SER A 68 10.93 8.80 1.96
CA SER A 68 10.82 10.26 1.96
C SER A 68 10.82 10.81 3.39
N ASP A 69 11.71 11.76 3.66
CA ASP A 69 11.69 12.50 4.92
C ASP A 69 10.50 13.45 4.97
N LEU A 70 9.65 13.29 5.99
CA LEU A 70 8.54 14.20 6.26
C LEU A 70 8.98 15.27 7.26
N SER A 71 9.06 16.52 6.81
CA SER A 71 9.27 17.67 7.69
C SER A 71 7.98 18.04 8.41
N LEU A 72 7.90 17.77 9.71
CA LEU A 72 6.74 18.12 10.53
C LEU A 72 6.80 19.58 11.04
N PRO A 73 5.66 20.26 11.23
CA PRO A 73 4.31 19.80 10.89
C PRO A 73 4.04 19.85 9.39
N CYS A 74 3.27 18.89 8.85
CA CYS A 74 2.93 18.88 7.44
C CYS A 74 1.48 18.44 7.16
N SER A 75 0.99 18.80 5.98
CA SER A 75 -0.30 18.37 5.46
C SER A 75 -0.09 17.50 4.23
N LEU A 76 -0.68 16.32 4.23
CA LEU A 76 -0.63 15.35 3.14
C LEU A 76 -1.96 15.28 2.41
N GLN A 77 -1.90 15.12 1.11
CA GLN A 77 -3.05 14.87 0.26
C GLN A 77 -3.10 13.38 -0.09
N LEU A 78 -4.21 12.74 0.26
CA LEU A 78 -4.49 11.36 -0.09
C LEU A 78 -5.27 11.28 -1.40
N VAL A 79 -4.71 10.53 -2.34
CA VAL A 79 -5.38 10.11 -3.57
C VAL A 79 -5.61 8.61 -3.50
N LEU A 80 -6.85 8.19 -3.68
CA LEU A 80 -7.25 6.78 -3.74
C LEU A 80 -7.37 6.35 -5.19
N LEU A 81 -6.54 5.39 -5.60
CA LEU A 81 -6.53 4.88 -6.97
C LEU A 81 -7.52 3.71 -7.12
N PRO A 82 -8.21 3.60 -8.28
CA PRO A 82 -8.98 2.41 -8.61
C PRO A 82 -8.04 1.22 -8.87
N LEU A 83 -8.56 0.00 -8.74
CA LEU A 83 -7.84 -1.18 -9.20
C LEU A 83 -7.77 -1.19 -10.72
N CYS A 84 -6.61 -1.55 -11.24
CA CYS A 84 -6.34 -1.72 -12.65
C CYS A 84 -6.54 -3.19 -13.04
N THR A 85 -7.18 -3.42 -14.19
CA THR A 85 -7.23 -4.75 -14.78
C THR A 85 -5.85 -5.08 -15.37
N ALA A 86 -5.14 -6.02 -14.77
CA ALA A 86 -3.86 -6.50 -15.28
C ALA A 86 -4.03 -7.20 -16.63
N THR A 87 -3.16 -6.92 -17.58
CA THR A 87 -3.08 -7.65 -18.87
C THR A 87 -2.59 -9.09 -18.66
N SER A 88 -2.79 -9.98 -19.65
CA SER A 88 -2.30 -11.36 -19.57
C SER A 88 -0.79 -11.43 -19.32
N LYS A 89 -0.01 -10.52 -19.91
CA LYS A 89 1.44 -10.44 -19.70
C LYS A 89 1.79 -10.04 -18.27
N GLN A 90 1.13 -9.03 -17.72
CA GLN A 90 1.35 -8.61 -16.33
C GLN A 90 0.96 -9.71 -15.33
N ARG A 91 -0.13 -10.44 -15.57
CA ARG A 91 -0.52 -11.59 -14.72
C ARG A 91 0.51 -12.71 -14.79
N GLU A 92 1.12 -12.94 -15.95
CA GLU A 92 2.24 -13.89 -16.09
C GLU A 92 3.48 -13.43 -15.32
N GLU A 93 3.81 -12.14 -15.38
CA GLU A 93 4.92 -11.55 -14.61
C GLU A 93 4.71 -11.68 -13.10
N VAL A 94 3.50 -11.38 -12.60
CA VAL A 94 3.13 -11.59 -11.19
C VAL A 94 3.25 -13.08 -10.81
N GLY A 95 2.70 -13.98 -11.62
CA GLY A 95 2.78 -15.43 -11.37
C GLY A 95 4.22 -15.93 -11.29
N LYS A 96 5.09 -15.48 -12.21
CA LYS A 96 6.53 -15.78 -12.20
C LYS A 96 7.21 -15.21 -10.96
N ALA A 97 6.91 -13.97 -10.58
CA ALA A 97 7.47 -13.35 -9.38
C ALA A 97 7.14 -14.14 -8.11
N ILE A 98 5.89 -14.58 -7.97
CA ILE A 98 5.42 -15.40 -6.84
C ILE A 98 6.11 -16.78 -6.82
N LEU A 99 6.23 -17.44 -7.97
CA LEU A 99 6.88 -18.75 -8.09
C LEU A 99 8.38 -18.67 -7.77
N LEU A 100 9.03 -17.58 -8.16
CA LEU A 100 10.43 -17.30 -7.86
C LEU A 100 10.63 -16.67 -6.47
N GLN A 101 9.56 -16.53 -5.68
CA GLN A 101 9.55 -15.93 -4.33
C GLN A 101 10.14 -14.51 -4.28
N LYS A 102 9.99 -13.74 -5.36
CA LYS A 102 10.47 -12.35 -5.46
C LYS A 102 9.44 -11.38 -4.90
N ALA A 103 9.41 -11.23 -3.57
CA ALA A 103 8.47 -10.34 -2.88
C ALA A 103 8.57 -8.89 -3.36
N ASP A 104 9.78 -8.36 -3.52
CA ASP A 104 10.01 -6.97 -3.95
C ASP A 104 9.35 -6.69 -5.32
N LEU A 105 9.49 -7.63 -6.27
CA LEU A 105 8.87 -7.50 -7.59
C LEU A 105 7.33 -7.59 -7.51
N VAL A 106 6.79 -8.41 -6.61
CA VAL A 106 5.34 -8.45 -6.36
C VAL A 106 4.86 -7.13 -5.75
N GLU A 107 5.64 -6.54 -4.85
CA GLU A 107 5.35 -5.24 -4.25
C GLU A 107 5.31 -4.12 -5.30
N ASP A 108 6.31 -4.06 -6.19
CA ASP A 108 6.36 -3.11 -7.31
C ASP A 108 5.16 -3.26 -8.25
N LEU A 109 4.73 -4.50 -8.50
CA LEU A 109 3.56 -4.78 -9.33
C LEU A 109 2.27 -4.38 -8.62
N LEU A 110 2.12 -4.63 -7.32
CA LEU A 110 0.95 -4.21 -6.55
C LEU A 110 0.84 -2.68 -6.48
N TRP A 111 1.97 -1.97 -6.45
CA TRP A 111 1.98 -0.51 -6.57
C TRP A 111 1.40 0.00 -7.91
N GLN A 112 1.36 -0.81 -8.96
CA GLN A 112 0.64 -0.46 -10.19
C GLN A 112 -0.89 -0.58 -10.06
N CYS A 113 -1.39 -0.81 -8.83
CA CYS A 113 -2.80 -0.97 -8.47
C CYS A 113 -3.45 -2.19 -9.14
N HIS A 114 -2.69 -3.25 -9.44
CA HIS A 114 -3.28 -4.48 -9.95
C HIS A 114 -4.14 -5.16 -8.89
N ASP A 115 -5.23 -5.80 -9.31
CA ASP A 115 -6.12 -6.55 -8.40
C ASP A 115 -5.38 -7.72 -7.72
N PRO A 116 -5.21 -7.74 -6.39
CA PRO A 116 -4.54 -8.83 -5.68
C PRO A 116 -5.28 -10.17 -5.81
N ASN A 117 -6.58 -10.15 -6.11
CA ASN A 117 -7.39 -11.34 -6.39
C ASN A 117 -7.31 -11.79 -7.86
N MET A 118 -6.34 -11.28 -8.63
CA MET A 118 -6.15 -11.72 -10.00
C MET A 118 -5.82 -13.22 -10.09
N VAL A 119 -6.19 -13.81 -11.23
CA VAL A 119 -5.75 -15.15 -11.62
C VAL A 119 -4.42 -15.08 -12.36
N VAL A 120 -3.43 -15.82 -11.88
CA VAL A 120 -2.11 -15.93 -12.49
C VAL A 120 -1.90 -17.33 -13.08
N PRO A 121 -1.13 -17.46 -14.17
CA PRO A 121 -0.77 -18.76 -14.71
C PRO A 121 0.01 -19.61 -13.71
N HIS A 122 -0.37 -20.88 -13.57
CA HIS A 122 0.32 -21.88 -12.76
C HIS A 122 0.35 -23.23 -13.48
N GLY A 123 1.46 -23.51 -14.18
CA GLY A 123 1.58 -24.69 -15.03
C GLY A 123 0.59 -24.65 -16.21
N ARG A 124 -0.34 -25.61 -16.27
CA ARG A 124 -1.40 -25.68 -17.30
C ARG A 124 -2.72 -25.03 -16.86
N SER A 125 -2.79 -24.51 -15.64
CA SER A 125 -3.99 -23.93 -15.04
C SER A 125 -3.79 -22.44 -14.74
N ALA A 126 -4.88 -21.74 -14.41
CA ALA A 126 -4.84 -20.41 -13.81
C ALA A 126 -5.42 -20.49 -12.40
N LEU A 127 -4.71 -19.93 -11.42
CA LEU A 127 -5.10 -19.93 -10.01
C LEU A 127 -5.01 -18.51 -9.46
N HIS A 128 -5.75 -18.21 -8.38
CA HIS A 128 -5.61 -16.92 -7.70
C HIS A 128 -4.16 -16.72 -7.24
N ALA A 129 -3.65 -15.50 -7.36
CA ALA A 129 -2.29 -15.15 -6.96
C ALA A 129 -1.98 -15.61 -5.52
N LEU A 130 -2.93 -15.41 -4.60
CA LEU A 130 -2.81 -15.84 -3.21
C LEU A 130 -2.66 -17.37 -3.07
N THR A 131 -3.41 -18.15 -3.84
CA THR A 131 -3.29 -19.62 -3.85
C THR A 131 -1.92 -20.05 -4.36
N VAL A 132 -1.40 -19.40 -5.40
CA VAL A 132 -0.06 -19.71 -5.93
C VAL A 132 1.02 -19.36 -4.90
N ALA A 133 0.89 -18.23 -4.20
CA ALA A 133 1.83 -17.83 -3.15
C ALA A 133 1.81 -18.79 -1.95
N ALA A 134 0.63 -19.31 -1.59
CA ALA A 134 0.48 -20.33 -0.56
C ALA A 134 1.17 -21.64 -0.95
N LEU A 135 0.93 -22.12 -2.18
CA LEU A 135 1.52 -23.34 -2.70
C LEU A 135 3.04 -23.25 -2.88
N SER A 136 3.56 -22.08 -3.23
CA SER A 136 5.01 -21.85 -3.37
C SER A 136 5.74 -21.65 -2.04
N GLY A 137 5.00 -21.56 -0.93
CA GLY A 137 5.56 -21.30 0.41
C GLY A 137 6.11 -19.87 0.58
N SER A 138 5.75 -18.94 -0.31
CA SER A 138 6.30 -17.59 -0.32
C SER A 138 5.61 -16.69 0.71
N ARG A 139 6.14 -16.68 1.94
CA ARG A 139 5.60 -15.84 3.03
C ARG A 139 5.59 -14.34 2.69
N GLY A 140 6.63 -13.86 2.02
CA GLY A 140 6.72 -12.45 1.61
C GLY A 140 5.63 -12.07 0.61
N CYS A 141 5.46 -12.87 -0.45
CA CYS A 141 4.40 -12.63 -1.42
C CYS A 141 3.00 -12.79 -0.82
N LEU A 142 2.80 -13.75 0.09
CA LEU A 142 1.54 -13.91 0.82
C LEU A 142 1.20 -12.67 1.66
N SER A 143 2.15 -12.13 2.42
CA SER A 143 1.93 -10.93 3.24
C SER A 143 1.51 -9.75 2.36
N LEU A 144 2.24 -9.52 1.27
CA LEU A 144 1.97 -8.41 0.35
C LEU A 144 0.58 -8.53 -0.29
N LEU A 145 0.17 -9.73 -0.72
CA LEU A 145 -1.15 -9.96 -1.31
C LEU A 145 -2.30 -9.82 -0.30
N LEU A 146 -2.06 -10.09 0.99
CA LEU A 146 -3.05 -9.89 2.05
C LEU A 146 -3.16 -8.43 2.50
N GLU A 147 -2.09 -7.65 2.31
CA GLU A 147 -2.05 -6.21 2.59
C GLU A 147 -2.64 -5.35 1.44
N ALA A 148 -3.00 -5.99 0.33
CA ALA A 148 -3.39 -5.36 -0.93
C ALA A 148 -4.88 -5.30 -1.23
#